data_AF-A0A920GJF2-F1
#
_entry.id   AF-A0A920GJF2-F1
#
_cell.length_a   1.000
_cell.length_b   1.000
_cell.length_c   1.000
_cell.angle_alpha   90.00
_cell.angle_beta   90.00
_cell.angle_gamma   90.00
#
_symmetry.space_group_name_H-M   'P 1'
#
loop_
_entity.id
_entity.type
_entity.pdbx_description
1 polymer ?
#
loop_
_entity_poly.entity_id
_entity_poly.type
_entity_poly.pdbx_seq_one_letter_code
_entity_poly.pdbx_strand_id
1 'polypeptide(L)'
;MLGTGQMNMGYYLDQLKKLGCSCDWNRTKFTLDDAMTASVLQVFVDLYERGLIYRGYRMVNWDPEAQTTLSDEEVVYEEKQGKLYSIEYQVA
;
A
#
# COMPACT_ATOMS: atom_id res chain seq x y z
N MET A 1 -2.17 18.77 18.67
CA MET A 1 -2.32 19.24 17.29
C MET A 1 -2.95 18.09 16.51
N LEU A 2 -4.27 18.10 16.32
CA LEU A 2 -4.95 17.02 15.59
C LEU A 2 -4.46 17.06 14.13
N GLY A 3 -3.91 15.95 13.64
CA GLY A 3 -3.30 15.88 12.31
C GLY A 3 -4.30 16.17 11.20
N THR A 4 -3.84 16.85 10.15
CA THR A 4 -4.62 17.26 8.97
C THR A 4 -5.46 16.13 8.35
N GLY A 5 -5.05 14.87 8.49
CA GLY A 5 -5.80 13.70 8.01
C GLY A 5 -7.16 13.45 8.68
N GLN A 6 -7.30 13.71 10.00
CA GLN A 6 -8.59 13.56 10.69
C GLN A 6 -9.60 14.64 10.30
N MET A 7 -9.12 15.85 9.99
CA MET A 7 -10.00 16.94 9.55
C MET A 7 -10.61 16.67 8.17
N ASN A 8 -9.83 16.14 7.23
CA ASN A 8 -10.30 15.83 5.88
C ASN A 8 -11.40 14.75 5.89
N MET A 9 -11.27 13.75 6.76
CA MET A 9 -12.21 12.63 6.81
C MET A 9 -13.61 13.03 7.28
N GLY A 10 -13.71 13.88 8.32
CA GLY A 10 -15.00 14.37 8.79
C GLY A 10 -15.78 15.11 7.70
N TYR A 11 -15.06 15.88 6.88
CA TYR A 11 -15.61 16.58 5.72
C TYR A 11 -16.11 15.60 4.65
N TYR A 12 -15.33 14.58 4.28
CA TYR A 12 -15.75 13.58 3.30
C TYR A 12 -16.96 12.76 3.76
N LEU A 13 -17.06 12.42 5.05
CA LEU A 13 -18.22 11.73 5.60
C LEU A 13 -19.50 12.58 5.52
N ASP A 14 -19.40 13.88 5.78
CA ASP A 14 -20.52 14.80 5.64
C ASP A 14 -20.98 14.91 4.17
N GLN A 15 -20.03 14.91 3.23
CA GLN A 15 -20.35 14.86 1.79
C GLN A 15 -21.11 13.57 1.42
N LEU A 16 -20.66 12.40 1.88
CA LEU A 16 -21.36 11.13 1.62
C LEU A 16 -22.77 11.11 2.21
N LYS A 17 -22.95 11.67 3.41
CA LYS A 17 -24.29 11.83 4.03
C LYS A 17 -25.18 12.75 3.20
N LYS A 18 -24.64 13.88 2.72
CA LYS A 18 -25.37 14.81 1.83
C LYS A 18 -25.76 14.19 0.49
N LEU A 19 -24.93 13.29 -0.04
CA LEU A 19 -25.24 12.49 -1.23
C LEU A 19 -26.32 11.43 -1.00
N GLY A 20 -26.74 11.19 0.26
CA GLY A 20 -27.77 10.23 0.60
C GLY A 20 -27.28 8.79 0.73
N CYS A 21 -25.98 8.57 0.95
CA CYS A 21 -25.46 7.22 1.21
C CYS A 21 -26.09 6.62 2.48
N SER A 22 -26.70 5.45 2.37
CA SER A 22 -27.40 4.76 3.48
C SER A 22 -26.48 3.83 4.28
N CYS A 23 -25.27 4.29 4.61
CA CYS A 23 -24.28 3.49 5.34
C CYS A 23 -24.54 3.48 6.86
N ASP A 24 -24.07 2.45 7.55
CA ASP A 24 -24.09 2.39 9.02
C ASP A 24 -22.99 3.29 9.61
N TRP A 25 -23.33 4.56 9.78
CA TRP A 25 -22.40 5.59 10.27
C TRP A 25 -21.93 5.36 11.71
N ASN A 26 -22.71 4.64 12.52
CA ASN A 26 -22.37 4.37 13.92
C ASN A 26 -21.22 3.37 14.05
N ARG A 27 -21.00 2.56 13.02
CA ARG A 27 -19.91 1.56 12.92
C ARG A 27 -18.80 2.00 11.97
N THR A 28 -18.66 3.30 11.73
CA THR A 28 -17.53 3.83 10.94
C THR A 28 -16.21 3.46 11.59
N LYS A 29 -15.26 2.96 10.80
CA LYS A 29 -13.94 2.53 11.25
C LYS A 29 -12.86 3.06 10.33
N PHE A 30 -11.69 3.31 10.89
CA PHE A 30 -10.48 3.66 10.16
C PHE A 30 -9.45 2.55 10.27
N THR A 31 -8.66 2.36 9.22
CA THR A 31 -7.58 1.36 9.21
C THR A 31 -6.54 1.62 10.29
N LEU A 32 -6.38 2.87 10.72
CA LEU A 32 -5.51 3.28 11.81
C LEU A 32 -6.17 3.23 13.21
N ASP A 33 -7.44 2.83 13.33
CA ASP A 33 -8.06 2.61 14.64
C ASP A 33 -7.37 1.45 15.36
N ASP A 34 -7.27 1.52 16.69
CA ASP A 34 -6.59 0.51 17.52
C ASP A 34 -7.12 -0.92 17.27
N ALA A 35 -8.44 -1.08 17.15
CA ALA A 35 -9.08 -2.37 16.90
C ALA A 35 -8.74 -2.94 15.50
N MET A 36 -8.60 -2.08 14.49
CA MET A 36 -8.22 -2.48 13.14
C MET A 36 -6.74 -2.87 13.08
N THR A 37 -5.89 -2.04 13.69
CA THR A 37 -4.44 -2.31 13.79
C THR A 37 -4.17 -3.62 14.55
N ALA A 38 -4.86 -3.85 15.67
CA ALA A 38 -4.76 -5.10 16.42
C ALA A 38 -5.15 -6.32 15.59
N SER A 39 -6.21 -6.19 14.77
CA SER A 39 -6.66 -7.27 13.88
C SER A 39 -5.62 -7.61 12.80
N VAL A 40 -4.99 -6.59 12.19
CA VAL A 40 -3.93 -6.79 11.19
C VAL A 40 -2.71 -7.47 11.79
N LEU A 41 -2.28 -7.04 12.99
CA LEU A 41 -1.16 -7.66 13.70
C LEU A 41 -1.42 -9.13 14.02
N GLN A 42 -2.63 -9.45 14.47
CA GLN A 42 -3.02 -10.83 14.76
C GLN A 42 -2.90 -11.72 13.51
N VAL A 43 -3.43 -11.26 12.38
CA VAL A 43 -3.36 -12.03 11.11
C VAL A 43 -1.91 -12.15 10.64
N PHE A 44 -1.10 -11.11 10.77
CA PHE A 44 0.31 -11.15 10.41
C PHE A 44 1.07 -12.22 11.22
N VAL A 45 0.83 -12.28 12.54
CA VAL A 45 1.45 -13.28 13.42
C VAL A 45 0.98 -14.70 13.05
N ASP A 46 -0.33 -14.92 12.84
CA ASP A 46 -0.86 -16.23 12.41
C ASP A 46 -0.18 -16.74 11.13
N LEU A 47 -0.09 -15.88 10.11
CA LEU A 47 0.54 -16.23 8.83
C LEU A 47 2.04 -16.49 8.98
N TYR A 48 2.71 -15.78 9.88
CA TYR A 48 4.12 -16.03 10.20
C TYR A 48 4.32 -17.36 10.92
N GLU A 49 3.52 -17.66 11.95
CA GLU A 49 3.56 -18.92 12.71
C GLU A 49 3.27 -20.15 11.82
N ARG A 50 2.42 -19.97 10.79
CA ARG A 50 2.12 -20.98 9.77
C ARG A 50 3.21 -21.14 8.71
N GLY A 51 4.28 -20.35 8.76
CA GLY A 51 5.40 -20.39 7.81
C GLY A 51 5.09 -19.81 6.42
N LEU A 52 4.03 -19.00 6.29
CA LEU A 52 3.63 -18.38 5.02
C LEU A 52 4.28 -17.01 4.78
N ILE A 53 4.84 -16.41 5.84
CA ILE A 53 5.59 -15.14 5.78
C ILE A 53 7.05 -15.41 6.09
N TYR A 54 7.94 -14.83 5.29
CA TYR A 54 9.38 -14.92 5.48
C TYR A 54 10.06 -13.58 5.21
N ARG A 55 11.30 -13.45 5.67
CA ARG A 55 12.17 -12.30 5.37
C ARG A 55 13.42 -12.79 4.65
N GLY A 56 13.75 -12.17 3.53
CA GLY A 56 14.94 -12.49 2.75
C GLY A 56 15.25 -11.40 1.73
N TYR A 57 16.39 -11.55 1.06
CA TYR A 57 16.78 -10.66 -0.03
C TYR A 57 16.21 -11.18 -1.35
N ARG A 58 15.52 -10.30 -2.06
CA ARG A 58 15.00 -10.55 -3.41
C ARG A 58 15.03 -9.26 -4.21
N MET A 59 14.99 -9.37 -5.53
CA MET A 59 14.74 -8.21 -6.39
C MET A 59 13.33 -7.67 -6.08
N VAL A 60 13.20 -6.35 -5.98
CA VAL A 60 11.95 -5.66 -5.64
C VAL A 60 11.76 -4.45 -6.54
N ASN A 61 10.51 -4.07 -6.78
CA ASN A 61 10.21 -2.78 -7.38
C ASN A 61 10.48 -1.69 -6.34
N TRP A 62 11.34 -0.74 -6.66
CA TRP A 62 11.74 0.34 -5.76
C TRP A 62 11.27 1.69 -6.32
N ASP A 63 10.54 2.43 -5.50
CA ASP A 63 10.18 3.82 -5.77
C ASP A 63 11.27 4.75 -5.22
N PRO A 64 12.05 5.43 -6.07
CA PRO A 64 13.09 6.36 -5.63
C PRO A 64 12.55 7.66 -5.03
N GLU A 65 11.32 8.06 -5.36
CA GLU A 65 10.70 9.30 -4.85
C GLU A 65 10.11 9.07 -3.45
N ALA A 66 9.27 8.03 -3.30
CA ALA A 66 8.69 7.68 -2.01
C ALA A 66 9.66 6.93 -1.08
N GLN A 67 10.81 6.49 -1.60
CA GLN A 67 11.84 5.75 -0.88
C GLN A 67 11.32 4.46 -0.23
N THR A 68 10.52 3.70 -0.97
CA THR A 68 9.89 2.46 -0.50
C THR A 68 9.80 1.40 -1.59
N THR A 69 9.53 0.17 -1.18
CA THR A 69 9.24 -0.95 -2.08
C THR A 69 7.76 -0.96 -2.48
N LEU A 70 7.47 -1.39 -3.71
CA LEU A 70 6.11 -1.55 -4.23
C LEU A 70 5.79 -3.03 -4.51
N SER A 71 4.53 -3.39 -4.32
CA SER A 71 3.95 -4.64 -4.85
C SER A 71 3.94 -4.61 -6.38
N ASP A 72 3.99 -5.76 -7.03
CA ASP A 72 3.84 -5.87 -8.49
C ASP A 72 2.50 -5.28 -8.96
N GLU A 73 1.46 -5.37 -8.13
CA GLU A 73 0.11 -4.83 -8.39
C GLU A 73 0.06 -3.30 -8.37
N GLU A 74 1.04 -2.64 -7.73
CA GLU A 74 1.15 -1.19 -7.64
C GLU A 74 1.98 -0.60 -8.79
N VAL A 75 2.65 -1.45 -9.59
CA VAL A 75 3.46 -1.02 -10.72
C VAL A 75 2.58 -0.80 -11.95
N VAL A 76 2.56 0.44 -12.44
CA VAL A 76 1.88 0.80 -13.68
C VAL A 76 2.87 0.76 -14.83
N TYR A 77 2.60 -0.06 -15.83
CA TYR A 77 3.43 -0.19 -17.02
C TYR A 77 3.05 0.86 -18.07
N GLU A 78 4.06 1.57 -18.58
CA GLU A 78 3.92 2.54 -19.65
C GLU A 78 4.94 2.23 -20.75
N GLU A 79 4.51 2.24 -22.01
CA GLU A 79 5.43 2.11 -23.13
C GLU A 79 6.33 3.35 -23.25
N LYS A 80 7.65 3.13 -23.27
CA LYS A 80 8.65 4.19 -23.41
C LYS A 80 9.67 3.80 -24.46
N GLN A 81 10.01 4.73 -25.34
CA GLN A 81 11.02 4.50 -26.36
C GLN A 81 12.41 4.47 -25.73
N GLY A 82 12.99 3.27 -25.65
CA GLY A 82 14.35 3.03 -25.18
C GLY A 82 15.37 2.97 -26.33
N LYS A 83 16.62 2.69 -25.97
CA LYS A 83 17.70 2.40 -26.92
C LYS A 83 18.17 0.96 -26.71
N LEU A 84 18.24 0.20 -27.79
CA LEU A 84 18.83 -1.14 -27.79
C LEU A 84 20.29 -1.03 -28.25
N TYR A 85 21.23 -1.39 -27.38
CA TYR A 85 22.66 -1.35 -27.66
C TYR A 85 23.21 -2.76 -27.86
N SER A 86 24.11 -2.93 -28.84
CA SER A 86 24.86 -4.17 -29.04
C SER A 86 26.26 -4.01 -28.44
N ILE A 87 26.70 -4.99 -27.65
CA ILE A 87 28.00 -5.00 -26.99
C ILE A 87 28.66 -6.35 -27.26
N GLU A 88 29.83 -6.34 -27.88
CA GLU A 88 30.67 -7.53 -28.09
C GLU A 88 31.85 -7.47 -27.10
N TYR A 89 32.16 -8.62 -26.49
CA TYR A 89 33.32 -8.74 -25.60
C TYR A 89 34.13 -9.99 -25.96
N GLN A 90 35.45 -9.88 -25.90
CA GLN A 90 36.33 -11.02 -26.18
C GLN A 90 36.23 -12.07 -25.08
N VAL A 91 36.17 -13.33 -25.50
CA VAL A 91 36.20 -14.49 -24.60
C VAL A 91 37.61 -15.10 -24.67
N ALA A 92 38.14 -15.55 -23.52
CA ALA A 92 39.49 -16.10 -23.40
C ALA A 92 39.65 -17.46 -24.11
#